data_AF-A0A2T4LPI9-F1
#
_entry.id   AF-A0A2T4LPI9-F1
#
_cell.length_a   1.000
_cell.length_b   1.000
_cell.length_c   1.000
_cell.angle_alpha   90.00
_cell.angle_beta   90.00
_cell.angle_gamma   90.00
#
_symmetry.space_group_name_H-M   'P 1'
#
loop_
_entity.id
_entity.type
_entity.pdbx_description
1 polymer ?
#
loop_
_entity_poly.entity_id
_entity_poly.type
_entity_poly.pdbx_seq_one_letter_code
_entity_poly.pdbx_strand_id
1 'polypeptide(L)' 'MLNKSIDKRDQYEMISIFDLVANSHLLRKVDAILDLNFVYELVEDKYLR' A
#
# COMPACT_ATOMS: atom_id res chain seq x y z
N MET A 1 -23.14 5.65 36.53
CA MET A 1 -22.05 5.33 35.58
C MET A 1 -22.32 6.13 34.32
N LEU A 2 -21.49 7.13 34.03
CA LEU A 2 -21.67 8.00 32.87
C LEU A 2 -21.22 7.24 31.62
N ASN A 3 -22.18 6.84 30.77
CA ASN A 3 -21.90 6.34 29.43
C ASN A 3 -21.35 7.52 28.59
N LYS A 4 -20.04 7.73 28.65
CA LYS A 4 -19.35 8.66 27.75
C LYS A 4 -19.42 8.05 26.36
N SER A 5 -20.37 8.52 25.55
CA SER A 5 -20.42 8.21 24.12
C SER A 5 -19.08 8.63 23.51
N ILE A 6 -18.24 7.65 23.17
CA ILE A 6 -16.99 7.91 22.48
C ILE A 6 -17.37 8.54 21.14
N ASP A 7 -17.01 9.81 20.98
CA ASP A 7 -17.24 10.54 19.75
C ASP A 7 -16.35 9.93 18.67
N LYS A 8 -16.96 9.24 17.70
CA LYS A 8 -16.23 8.52 16.64
C LYS A 8 -15.48 9.45 15.69
N ARG A 9 -15.72 10.76 15.78
CA ARG A 9 -15.13 11.79 14.91
C ARG A 9 -13.64 12.03 15.18
N ASP A 10 -13.14 11.67 16.35
CA ASP A 10 -11.73 11.83 16.73
C ASP A 10 -10.88 10.55 16.48
N GLN A 11 -11.41 9.58 15.74
CA GLN A 11 -10.70 8.33 15.42
C GLN A 11 -10.02 8.44 14.05
N TYR A 12 -8.71 8.18 14.03
CA TYR A 12 -7.95 8.05 12.79
C TYR A 12 -7.99 6.60 12.31
N GLU A 13 -8.33 6.40 11.03
CA GLU A 13 -8.20 5.12 10.35
C GLU A 13 -7.00 5.17 9.41
N MET A 14 -6.07 4.23 9.57
CA MET A 14 -4.94 4.08 8.68
C MET A 14 -5.27 2.98 7.67
N ILE A 15 -5.40 3.35 6.40
CA ILE A 15 -5.60 2.43 5.29
C ILE A 15 -4.37 2.47 4.39
N SER A 16 -3.91 1.30 3.93
CA SER A 16 -2.87 1.26 2.90
C SER A 16 -3.50 1.55 1.54
N ILE A 17 -2.82 2.35 0.71
CA ILE A 17 -3.22 2.51 -0.71
C ILE A 17 -3.22 1.15 -1.41
N PHE A 18 -2.35 0.24 -0.98
CA PHE A 18 -2.33 -1.13 -1.47
C PHE A 18 -3.67 -1.85 -1.23
N ASP A 19 -4.32 -1.62 -0.09
CA ASP A 19 -5.58 -2.29 0.26
C ASP A 19 -6.76 -1.76 -0.56
N LEU A 20 -6.62 -0.57 -1.16
CA LEU A 20 -7.62 0.02 -2.06
C LEU A 20 -7.60 -0.59 -3.47
N VAL A 21 -6.56 -1.34 -3.83
CA VAL A 21 -6.44 -1.98 -5.15
C VAL A 21 -7.07 -3.37 -5.09
N ALA A 22 -8.03 -3.67 -5.97
CA ALA A 22 -8.70 -4.97 -6.01
C ALA A 22 -7.71 -6.15 -6.05
N ASN A 23 -7.99 -7.20 -5.29
CA ASN A 23 -7.13 -8.39 -5.25
C ASN A 23 -7.00 -9.09 -6.61
N SER A 24 -8.03 -9.00 -7.45
CA SER A 24 -8.05 -9.57 -8.80
C SER A 24 -7.29 -8.75 -9.84
N HIS A 25 -6.72 -7.60 -9.46
CA HIS A 25 -6.06 -6.68 -10.37
C HIS A 25 -4.89 -7.35 -11.11
N LEU A 26 -4.83 -7.15 -12.43
CA LEU A 26 -3.85 -7.80 -13.31
C LEU A 26 -2.41 -7.58 -12.85
N LEU A 27 -2.08 -6.35 -12.44
CA LEU A 27 -0.72 -6.00 -12.00
C LEU A 27 -0.25 -6.84 -10.82
N ARG A 28 -1.14 -7.24 -9.89
CA ARG A 28 -0.79 -8.13 -8.77
C ARG A 28 -0.43 -9.54 -9.23
N LYS A 29 -1.09 -10.02 -10.29
CA LYS A 29 -0.80 -11.32 -10.88
C LYS A 29 0.54 -11.31 -11.61
N VAL A 30 0.85 -10.20 -12.28
CA VAL A 30 2.14 -9.99 -12.94
C VAL A 30 3.25 -9.93 -11.90
N ASP A 31 3.09 -9.13 -10.85
CA ASP A 31 4.04 -8.98 -9.74
C ASP A 31 4.34 -10.31 -9.02
N ALA A 32 3.34 -11.20 -8.92
CA ALA A 32 3.51 -12.53 -8.31
C ALA A 32 4.31 -13.53 -9.16
N ILE A 33 4.47 -13.30 -10.47
CA ILE A 33 5.10 -14.25 -11.41
C ILE A 33 6.38 -13.69 -11.99
N LEU A 34 6.49 -12.36 -12.09
CA LEU A 34 7.59 -11.66 -12.71
C LEU A 34 8.38 -10.90 -11.64
N ASP A 35 9.54 -11.44 -11.29
CA ASP A 35 10.49 -10.75 -10.44
C ASP A 35 11.19 -9.63 -11.21
N LEU A 36 10.82 -8.38 -10.91
CA LEU A 36 11.43 -7.18 -11.49
C LEU A 36 12.43 -6.50 -10.54
N ASN A 37 12.81 -7.14 -9.42
CA ASN A 37 13.75 -6.52 -8.47
C ASN A 37 15.09 -6.18 -9.12
N PHE A 38 15.53 -6.98 -10.10
CA PHE A 38 16.77 -6.73 -10.86
C PHE A 38 16.76 -5.39 -11.61
N VAL A 39 15.59 -4.86 -11.99
CA VAL A 39 15.51 -3.59 -12.72
C VAL A 39 16.01 -2.45 -11.85
N TYR A 40 15.71 -2.46 -10.54
CA TYR A 40 16.19 -1.43 -9.61
C TYR A 40 17.71 -1.40 -9.52
N GLU A 41 18.36 -2.57 -9.52
CA GLU A 41 19.83 -2.67 -9.57
C GLU A 41 20.40 -2.08 -10.87
N LEU A 42 19.70 -2.28 -11.99
CA LEU A 42 20.13 -1.79 -13.30
C LEU A 42 20.02 -0.28 -13.50
N VAL A 43 19.10 0.39 -12.79
CA VAL A 43 18.81 1.82 -12.97
C VAL A 43 19.05 2.65 -11.71
N GLU A 44 19.72 2.08 -10.72
CA GLU A 44 20.00 2.73 -9.44
C GLU A 44 20.66 4.11 -9.64
N ASP A 45 21.58 4.22 -10.61
CA ASP A 45 22.28 5.44 -10.98
C ASP A 45 21.35 6.58 -11.46
N LYS A 46 20.12 6.26 -11.91
CA LYS A 46 19.11 7.22 -12.39
C LYS A 46 18.32 7.85 -11.24
N TYR A 47 18.23 7.18 -10.10
CA TYR A 47 17.47 7.66 -8.94
C TYR A 47 18.28 8.56 -8.01
N LEU A 48 19.61 8.51 -8.09
CA LEU A 48 20.50 9.40 -7.36
C LEU A 48 20.44 10.82 -7.94
N ARG A 49 19.62 11.67 -7.32
CA ARG A 49 19.60 13.13 -7.50
C ARG A 49 19.42 13.84 -6.17
#